data_AF-A0A1H8E005-F1
#
_entry.id   AF-A0A1H8E005-F1
#
_cell.length_a   1.000
_cell.length_b   1.000
_cell.length_c   1.000
_cell.angle_alpha   90.00
_cell.angle_beta   90.00
_cell.angle_gamma   90.00
#
_symmetry.space_group_name_H-M   'P 1'
#
loop_
_entity.id
_entity.type
_entity.pdbx_description
1 polymer ?
#
loop_
_entity_poly.entity_id
_entity_poly.type
_entity_poly.pdbx_seq_one_letter_code
_entity_poly.pdbx_strand_id
1 'polypeptide(L)' 'LDFHFNMALSAVNIAKAANWLSIPKEEREAFSMADIKTMNHNALLLETIFSKFGINPDLPKNQKHVKELILYGTKAA' A
#
# COMPACT_ATOMS: atom_id res chain seq x y z
N LEU A 1 1.67 23.62 -16.37
CA LEU A 1 2.69 22.84 -15.64
C LEU A 1 2.41 22.87 -14.13
N ASP A 2 2.08 24.03 -13.56
CA ASP A 2 1.77 24.22 -12.13
C ASP A 2 0.69 23.27 -11.58
N PHE A 3 -0.40 23.06 -12.34
CA PHE A 3 -1.47 22.15 -11.94
C PHE A 3 -0.99 20.72 -11.71
N HIS A 4 -0.15 20.19 -12.61
CA HIS A 4 0.37 18.82 -12.49
C HIS A 4 1.27 18.66 -11.27
N PHE A 5 2.11 19.65 -10.98
CA PHE A 5 2.94 19.64 -9.78
C PHE A 5 2.10 19.74 -8.50
N ASN A 6 1.12 20.64 -8.45
CA ASN A 6 0.23 20.80 -7.30
C ASN A 6 -0.59 19.53 -7.05
N MET A 7 -1.07 18.88 -8.11
CA MET A 7 -1.76 17.60 -8.01
C MET A 7 -0.83 16.49 -7.50
N ALA A 8 0.39 16.38 -8.05
CA ALA A 8 1.36 15.38 -7.61
C ALA A 8 1.73 15.55 -6.13
N LEU A 9 1.99 16.78 -5.69
CA LEU A 9 2.28 17.09 -4.28
C LEU A 9 1.08 16.79 -3.38
N SER A 10 -0.14 17.09 -3.83
CA SER A 10 -1.37 16.75 -3.09
C SER A 10 -1.51 15.24 -2.93
N ALA A 11 -1.29 14.46 -3.99
CA ALA A 11 -1.33 13.00 -3.93
C ALA A 11 -0.27 12.43 -2.96
N VAL A 12 0.95 12.96 -2.99
CA VAL A 12 2.02 12.57 -2.05
C VAL A 12 1.63 12.90 -0.60
N ASN A 13 1.07 14.09 -0.36
CA ASN A 13 0.64 14.49 0.98
C ASN A 13 -0.48 13.59 1.52
N ILE A 14 -1.46 13.24 0.68
CA ILE A 14 -2.53 12.30 1.03
C ILE A 14 -1.96 10.93 1.39
N ALA A 15 -1.09 10.38 0.53
CA ALA A 15 -0.43 9.09 0.78
C ALA A 15 0.35 9.08 2.09
N LYS A 16 1.09 10.16 2.37
CA LYS A 16 1.83 10.31 3.63
C LYS A 16 0.88 10.39 4.84
N ALA A 17 -0.20 11.15 4.75
CA ALA A 17 -1.16 11.27 5.84
C ALA A 17 -1.86 9.92 6.14
N ALA A 18 -2.25 9.18 5.12
CA ALA A 18 -3.00 7.93 5.26
C ALA A 18 -2.12 6.75 5.71
N ASN A 19 -0.88 6.65 5.22
CA ASN A 19 -0.06 5.45 5.38
C ASN A 19 1.21 5.64 6.22
N TRP A 20 1.64 6.88 6.45
CA TRP A 20 2.94 7.17 7.05
C TRP A 20 2.83 7.92 8.38
N LEU A 21 1.88 8.86 8.49
CA LEU A 21 1.74 9.70 9.67
C LEU A 21 1.18 8.97 10.90
N SER A 22 0.56 7.81 10.72
CA SER A 22 0.08 6.93 11.80
C SER A 22 1.21 6.18 12.51
N ILE A 23 2.37 6.01 11.87
CA ILE A 23 3.54 5.34 12.46
C ILE A 23 4.17 6.28 13.50
N PRO A 24 4.51 5.79 14.72
CA PRO A 24 5.26 6.54 15.71
C PRO A 24 6.51 7.18 15.12
N LYS A 25 6.89 8.36 15.61
CA LYS A 25 7.98 9.14 15.01
C LYS A 25 9.32 8.40 15.11
N GLU A 26 9.46 7.59 16.15
CA GLU A 26 10.62 6.77 16.48
C GLU A 26 10.77 5.56 15.55
N GLU A 27 9.67 5.10 14.96
CA GLU A 27 9.59 3.93 14.06
C GLU A 27 9.47 4.35 12.58
N ARG A 28 9.44 5.65 12.30
CA ARG A 28 9.37 6.18 10.93
C ARG A 28 10.71 6.10 10.23
N GLU A 29 10.77 5.28 9.20
CA GLU A 29 11.84 5.31 8.19
C GLU A 29 11.71 6.47 7.17
N ALA A 30 12.25 6.31 5.98
CA ALA A 30 12.02 7.27 4.90
C ALA A 30 10.69 6.99 4.20
N PHE A 31 9.88 8.02 3.98
CA PHE A 31 8.65 7.88 3.19
C PHE A 31 8.98 7.55 1.73
N SER A 32 8.36 6.49 1.19
CA SER A 32 8.57 6.03 -0.17
C SER A 32 7.23 5.95 -0.92
N MET A 33 7.02 6.90 -1.83
CA MET A 33 5.82 6.90 -2.68
C MET A 33 5.75 5.67 -3.60
N ALA A 34 6.92 5.11 -3.96
CA ALA A 34 7.01 3.89 -4.74
C ALA A 34 6.43 2.69 -3.97
N ASP A 35 6.76 2.55 -2.69
CA ASP A 35 6.25 1.44 -1.86
C ASP A 35 4.75 1.56 -1.62
N ILE A 36 4.25 2.78 -1.36
CA ILE A 36 2.80 3.02 -1.24
C ILE A 36 2.07 2.65 -2.54
N LYS A 37 2.64 2.98 -3.70
CA LYS A 37 2.05 2.62 -4.99
C LYS A 37 2.03 1.11 -5.20
N THR A 38 3.15 0.42 -4.92
CA THR A 38 3.26 -1.04 -5.05
C THR A 38 2.25 -1.75 -4.13
N MET A 39 2.18 -1.33 -2.86
CA MET A 39 1.27 -1.91 -1.89
C MET A 39 -0.20 -1.80 -2.31
N ASN A 40 -0.62 -0.62 -2.76
CA ASN A 40 -2.00 -0.41 -3.24
C ASN A 40 -2.28 -1.19 -4.53
N HIS A 41 -1.31 -1.29 -5.43
CA HIS A 41 -1.44 -2.11 -6.64
C HIS A 41 -1.65 -3.58 -6.30
N ASN A 42 -0.83 -4.12 -5.38
CA ASN A 42 -0.94 -5.51 -4.93
C ASN A 42 -2.29 -5.78 -4.27
N ALA A 43 -2.77 -4.86 -3.42
CA ALA A 43 -4.08 -4.99 -2.77
C ALA A 43 -5.22 -5.11 -3.80
N LEU A 44 -5.26 -4.24 -4.82
CA LEU A 44 -6.26 -4.28 -5.88
C LEU A 44 -6.17 -5.55 -6.75
N LEU A 45 -4.94 -6.01 -7.03
CA LEU A 45 -4.72 -7.24 -7.78
C LEU A 45 -5.24 -8.46 -6.99
N LEU A 46 -4.92 -8.53 -5.70
CA LEU A 46 -5.39 -9.61 -4.82
C LEU A 46 -6.91 -9.60 -4.67
N GLU A 47 -7.52 -8.43 -4.49
CA GLU A 47 -8.99 -8.29 -4.47
C GLU A 47 -9.61 -8.85 -5.75
N THR A 48 -9.03 -8.51 -6.91
CA THR A 48 -9.47 -9.01 -8.22
C THR A 48 -9.35 -10.52 -8.31
N ILE A 49 -8.23 -11.10 -7.86
CA ILE A 49 -8.00 -12.55 -7.85
C ILE A 49 -9.01 -13.22 -6.91
N PHE A 50 -9.15 -12.75 -5.68
CA PHE A 50 -10.04 -13.36 -4.70
C PHE A 50 -11.49 -13.33 -5.17
N SER A 51 -11.93 -12.20 -5.74
CA SER A 51 -13.26 -12.06 -6.33
C SER A 51 -13.47 -13.01 -7.51
N LYS A 52 -12.53 -13.08 -8.47
CA LYS A 52 -12.68 -13.91 -9.67
C LYS A 52 -12.59 -15.41 -9.40
N PHE A 53 -11.80 -15.83 -8.42
CA PHE A 53 -11.56 -17.24 -8.10
C PHE A 53 -12.36 -17.73 -6.88
N GLY A 54 -13.19 -16.88 -6.25
CA GLY A 54 -14.00 -17.25 -5.09
C GLY A 54 -13.18 -17.60 -3.85
N ILE A 55 -12.00 -17.00 -3.70
CA ILE A 55 -11.10 -17.25 -2.56
C ILE A 55 -11.51 -16.34 -1.41
N ASN A 56 -11.72 -16.90 -0.21
CA ASN A 56 -11.96 -16.12 0.99
C ASN A 56 -10.62 -15.68 1.64
N PRO A 57 -10.26 -14.38 1.60
CA PRO A 57 -9.02 -13.88 2.20
C PRO A 57 -9.07 -13.87 3.74
N ASP A 58 -10.27 -13.84 4.34
CA ASP A 58 -10.45 -13.64 5.78
C ASP A 58 -10.23 -14.90 6.62
N LEU A 59 -9.98 -16.04 5.96
CA LEU A 59 -9.60 -17.25 6.66
C LEU A 59 -8.32 -17.02 7.48
N PRO A 60 -8.27 -17.41 8.77
CA PRO A 60 -7.10 -17.15 9.63
C PRO A 60 -5.78 -17.64 9.03
N LYS A 61 -5.79 -18.75 8.30
CA LYS A 61 -4.62 -19.30 7.59
C LYS A 61 -4.10 -18.41 6.46
N ASN A 62 -4.94 -17.57 5.87
CA ASN A 62 -4.60 -16.73 4.72
C ASN A 62 -4.12 -15.33 5.17
N GLN A 63 -4.54 -14.85 6.33
CA GLN A 63 -4.27 -13.50 6.84
C GLN A 63 -2.78 -13.12 6.78
N LYS A 64 -1.88 -14.02 7.19
CA LYS A 64 -0.44 -13.78 7.12
C LYS A 64 0.05 -13.63 5.68
N HIS A 65 -0.32 -14.57 4.82
CA HIS A 65 0.10 -14.58 3.41
C HIS A 65 -0.47 -13.40 2.62
N VAL A 66 -1.71 -12.99 2.89
CA VAL A 66 -2.31 -11.81 2.26
C VAL A 66 -1.51 -10.56 2.60
N LYS A 67 -1.11 -10.39 3.87
CA LYS A 67 -0.27 -9.25 4.29
C LYS A 67 1.11 -9.27 3.61
N GLU A 68 1.75 -10.45 3.55
CA GLU A 68 3.04 -10.63 2.85
C GLU A 68 2.91 -10.28 1.36
N LEU A 69 1.85 -10.73 0.69
CA LEU A 69 1.61 -10.44 -0.72
C LEU A 69 1.28 -8.96 -0.98
N ILE A 70 0.61 -8.29 -0.04
CA ILE A 70 0.39 -6.84 -0.12
C ILE A 70 1.73 -6.09 -0.07
N LEU A 71 2.66 -6.50 0.79
CA LEU A 71 3.98 -5.85 0.94
C LEU A 71 5.02 -6.32 -0.08
N TYR A 72 4.69 -7.31 -0.91
CA TYR A 72 5.62 -7.89 -1.88
C TYR A 72 6.17 -6.85 -2.86
N GLY A 73 7.50 -6.79 -2.97
CA GLY A 73 8.20 -5.87 -3.87
C GLY A 73 8.34 -4.43 -3.35
N THR A 74 7.95 -4.17 -2.10
CA THR A 74 8.36 -2.94 -1.41
C THR A 74 9.85 -3.01 -1.06
N LYS A 75 10.51 -1.86 -0.88
CA LYS A 75 11.97 -1.76 -0.63
C LYS A 75 12.43 -2.35 0.71
N ALA A 76 11.51 -2.87 1.53
CA ALA A 76 11.79 -3.61 2.75
C ALA A 76 10.72 -4.71 2.95
N ALA A 77 10.67 -5.68 2.03
CA ALA A 77 9.88 -6.90 2.19
C ALA A 77 10.63 -7.96 3.00
#